data_AF-G8WWP0-F1
#
_entry.id   AF-G8WWP0-F1
#
_cell.length_a   1.000
_cell.length_b   1.000
_cell.length_c   1.000
_cell.angle_alpha   90.00
_cell.angle_beta   90.00
_cell.angle_gamma   90.00
#
_symmetry.space_group_name_H-M   'P 1'
#
loop_
_entity.id
_entity.type
_entity.pdbx_description
1 polymer ?
#
loop_
_entity_poly.entity_id
_entity_poly.type
_entity_poly.pdbx_seq_one_letter_code
_entity_poly.pdbx_strand_id
1 'polypeptide(L)'
;MLGQQPVFFSSRDRFGRADHRSYRDFRRTDIEPHLPGWPPRRMDNPAVSVTKQTGKFLAELVGEVLTGLAGPSSGRRTTSPDERDTPNEVDDLVVMWADPGTVARDAPWQLDPSRRPPRYRTLLVVTDRRIVVVGRPGGKDAVEGEEVLWQVPRSLIAHAEVRPFGGADGEDLRIHFTDGSWVRLANGATLCKHLEAFRR
;
A
#
# COMPACT_ATOMS: atom_id res chain seq x y z
N MET A 1 0.66 5.61 -24.09
CA MET A 1 0.34 5.50 -22.65
C MET A 1 -1.02 4.84 -22.51
N LEU A 2 -1.14 3.82 -21.65
CA LEU A 2 -2.36 3.03 -21.48
C LEU A 2 -3.19 3.46 -20.26
N GLY A 3 -2.53 3.91 -19.19
CA GLY A 3 -3.21 4.44 -18.01
C GLY A 3 -2.23 4.97 -16.96
N GLN A 4 -2.73 5.75 -16.00
CA GLN A 4 -1.98 6.15 -14.81
C GLN A 4 -2.88 6.23 -13.58
N GLN A 5 -2.33 5.90 -12.41
CA GLN A 5 -3.02 6.08 -11.13
C GLN A 5 -2.04 6.43 -10.01
N PRO A 6 -2.46 7.21 -8.99
CA PRO A 6 -1.75 7.26 -7.74
C PRO A 6 -1.67 5.88 -7.11
N VAL A 7 -0.48 5.49 -6.68
CA VAL A 7 -0.23 4.20 -6.01
C VAL A 7 0.67 4.40 -4.80
N PHE A 8 0.67 3.43 -3.90
CA PHE A 8 1.61 3.29 -2.79
C PHE A 8 1.57 1.84 -2.31
N PHE A 9 2.56 1.39 -1.53
CA PHE A 9 2.48 0.07 -0.93
C PHE A 9 1.23 -0.06 -0.08
N SER A 10 0.46 -1.11 -0.35
CA SER A 10 -0.81 -1.35 0.34
C SER A 10 -0.63 -1.33 1.85
N SER A 11 -1.60 -0.78 2.55
CA SER A 11 -1.61 -0.72 4.01
C SER A 11 -2.97 -1.18 4.50
N ARG A 12 -2.99 -1.74 5.70
CA ARG A 12 -4.23 -2.10 6.37
C ARG A 12 -4.29 -1.32 7.65
N ASP A 13 -5.32 -0.49 7.81
CA ASP A 13 -5.71 -0.03 9.13
C ASP A 13 -6.31 -1.24 9.87
N ARG A 14 -5.50 -1.82 10.75
CA ARG A 14 -5.98 -2.80 11.72
C ARG A 14 -6.02 -2.10 13.06
N PHE A 15 -7.23 -1.89 13.57
CA PHE A 15 -7.49 -1.48 14.96
C PHE A 15 -6.88 -0.14 15.38
N GLY A 16 -6.74 0.83 14.46
CA GLY A 16 -6.21 2.16 14.82
C GLY A 16 -4.74 2.13 15.25
N ARG A 17 -4.00 1.08 14.87
CA ARG A 17 -2.55 0.98 15.06
C ARG A 17 -1.82 1.19 13.74
N ALA A 18 -0.65 1.80 13.86
CA ALA A 18 0.23 2.12 12.75
C ALA A 18 0.39 0.95 11.75
N ASP A 19 -0.10 1.21 10.55
CA ASP A 19 0.51 0.87 9.27
C ASP A 19 1.39 -0.40 9.21
N HIS A 20 0.75 -1.58 9.32
CA HIS A 20 1.42 -2.86 9.15
C HIS A 20 1.68 -3.15 7.68
N ARG A 21 2.92 -2.94 7.25
CA ARG A 21 3.47 -3.37 5.96
C ARG A 21 4.73 -4.17 6.19
N SER A 22 4.82 -5.33 5.56
CA SER A 22 5.99 -6.19 5.66
C SER A 22 6.65 -6.39 4.31
N TYR A 23 7.98 -6.46 4.34
CA TYR A 23 8.83 -6.72 3.18
C TYR A 23 9.49 -8.08 3.42
N ARG A 24 9.32 -9.04 2.51
CA ARG A 24 9.76 -10.42 2.72
C ARG A 24 10.62 -10.94 1.57
N ASP A 25 11.64 -11.72 1.89
CA ASP A 25 12.36 -12.54 0.91
C ASP A 25 11.57 -13.82 0.59
N PHE A 26 12.10 -14.66 -0.31
CA PHE A 26 11.47 -15.92 -0.69
C PHE A 26 11.43 -16.96 0.45
N ARG A 27 12.18 -16.70 1.53
CA ARG A 27 12.24 -17.48 2.77
C ARG A 27 11.39 -16.87 3.89
N ARG A 28 10.62 -15.81 3.61
CA ARG A 28 9.83 -15.02 4.58
C ARG A 28 10.64 -14.27 5.63
N THR A 29 11.95 -14.10 5.44
CA THR A 29 12.79 -13.24 6.26
C THR A 29 12.37 -11.78 6.06
N ASP A 30 12.39 -10.98 7.12
CA ASP A 30 12.25 -9.53 6.97
C ASP A 30 13.44 -8.94 6.21
N ILE A 31 13.15 -8.27 5.10
CA ILE A 31 14.16 -7.67 4.23
C ILE A 31 14.19 -6.16 4.31
N GLU A 32 13.31 -5.53 5.11
CA GLU A 32 13.26 -4.07 5.28
C GLU A 32 14.62 -3.46 5.66
N PRO A 33 15.39 -4.03 6.61
CA PRO A 33 16.70 -3.49 7.00
C PRO A 33 17.76 -3.60 5.91
N HIS A 34 17.51 -4.44 4.91
CA HIS A 34 18.45 -4.79 3.85
C HIS A 34 18.10 -4.11 2.51
N LEU A 35 17.05 -3.26 2.48
CA LEU A 35 16.65 -2.53 1.28
C LEU A 35 17.63 -1.38 1.00
N PRO A 36 18.32 -1.38 -0.15
CA PRO A 36 19.39 -0.43 -0.42
C PRO A 36 18.84 1.00 -0.56
N GLY A 37 19.39 1.94 0.19
CA GLY A 37 19.04 3.37 0.09
C GLY A 37 17.68 3.76 0.68
N TRP A 38 17.00 2.86 1.39
CA TRP A 38 15.72 3.15 2.03
C TRP A 38 15.95 3.94 3.34
N PRO A 39 15.37 5.16 3.49
CA PRO A 39 15.49 5.92 4.74
C PRO A 39 14.65 5.25 5.84
N PRO A 40 14.98 5.37 7.13
CA PRO A 40 14.17 4.79 8.20
C PRO A 40 12.71 5.29 8.14
N ARG A 41 11.77 4.48 8.63
CA ARG A 41 10.37 4.92 8.74
C ARG A 41 10.28 6.13 9.65
N ARG A 42 9.41 7.07 9.30
CA ARG A 42 9.00 8.11 10.24
C ARG A 42 8.15 7.40 11.28
N MET A 43 8.73 7.14 12.44
CA MET A 43 7.91 6.87 13.60
C MET A 43 7.15 8.16 13.87
N ASP A 44 5.83 8.13 13.73
CA ASP A 44 4.99 9.11 14.39
C ASP A 44 5.30 8.95 15.88
N ASN A 45 6.23 9.76 16.39
CA ASN A 45 6.33 9.93 17.83
C ASN A 45 4.93 10.38 18.23
N PRO A 46 4.18 9.61 19.04
CA PRO A 46 3.05 10.23 19.71
C PRO A 46 3.68 11.38 20.46
N ALA A 47 3.33 12.61 20.08
CA ALA A 47 3.71 13.76 20.88
C ALA A 47 3.35 13.36 22.30
N VAL A 48 4.36 13.22 23.17
CA VAL A 48 4.12 13.04 24.59
C VAL A 48 3.38 14.31 24.96
N SER A 49 2.06 14.20 25.01
CA SER A 49 1.18 15.22 25.53
C SER A 49 1.62 15.40 26.97
N VAL A 50 2.52 16.35 27.21
CA VAL A 50 2.76 16.90 28.53
C VAL A 50 1.43 17.52 28.92
N THR A 51 0.63 16.72 29.63
CA THR A 51 -0.67 17.10 30.16
C THR A 51 -0.44 18.25 31.12
N LYS A 52 -0.58 19.49 30.63
CA LYS A 52 -0.81 20.63 31.51
C LYS A 52 -2.20 20.48 32.09
N GLN A 53 -2.21 19.92 33.29
CA GLN A 53 -3.31 19.82 34.21
C GLN A 53 -3.94 21.20 34.43
N THR A 54 -5.13 21.44 33.89
CA THR A 54 -5.99 22.55 34.30
C THR A 54 -7.45 22.11 34.32
N GLY A 55 -7.98 21.98 35.54
CA GLY A 55 -9.29 22.55 35.92
C GLY A 55 -10.58 21.99 35.33
N LYS A 56 -11.17 21.03 36.06
CA LYS A 56 -12.60 20.79 36.35
C LYS A 56 -13.65 21.64 35.59
N PHE A 57 -14.64 20.98 34.99
CA PHE A 57 -16.06 21.26 35.22
C PHE A 57 -16.90 19.98 35.10
N LEU A 58 -17.74 19.75 36.11
CA LEU A 58 -18.72 18.68 36.26
C LEU A 58 -20.01 19.04 35.51
N ALA A 59 -20.68 18.07 34.90
CA ALA A 59 -22.13 17.85 35.04
C ALA A 59 -22.57 16.53 34.38
N GLU A 60 -23.27 15.72 35.17
CA GLU A 60 -24.03 14.51 34.81
C GLU A 60 -25.16 14.79 33.80
N LEU A 61 -25.58 13.78 33.03
CA LEU A 61 -26.99 13.34 33.00
C LEU A 61 -27.19 12.03 32.18
N VAL A 62 -27.73 11.03 32.88
CA VAL A 62 -28.83 10.09 32.52
C VAL A 62 -28.78 9.34 31.18
N GLY A 63 -28.84 8.01 31.27
CA GLY A 63 -28.95 7.10 30.12
C GLY A 63 -30.37 6.75 29.72
N GLU A 64 -30.53 6.06 28.58
CA GLU A 64 -31.63 5.12 28.34
C GLU A 64 -31.46 4.32 27.02
N VAL A 65 -31.96 3.08 27.08
CA VAL A 65 -32.51 2.21 26.02
C VAL A 65 -31.58 1.50 25.01
N LEU A 66 -31.42 0.19 25.25
CA LEU A 66 -31.18 -0.85 24.25
C LEU A 66 -32.52 -1.22 23.56
N THR A 67 -32.67 -0.94 22.26
CA THR A 67 -33.57 -1.72 21.38
C THR A 67 -33.08 -1.65 19.93
N GLY A 68 -32.98 -2.80 19.29
CA GLY A 68 -32.31 -2.98 18.00
C GLY A 68 -33.09 -2.55 16.77
N LEU A 69 -32.37 -2.52 15.65
CA LEU A 69 -32.92 -2.69 14.31
C LEU A 69 -32.01 -3.62 13.52
N ALA A 70 -32.49 -4.84 13.34
CA ALA A 70 -32.01 -5.74 12.30
C ALA A 70 -32.38 -5.11 10.94
N GLY A 71 -31.39 -4.52 10.27
CA GLY A 71 -31.47 -4.18 8.86
C GLY A 71 -30.76 -5.25 8.04
N PRO A 72 -31.30 -5.69 6.89
CA PRO A 72 -30.62 -6.66 6.06
C PRO A 72 -29.39 -5.97 5.47
N SER A 73 -28.20 -6.33 5.95
CA SER A 73 -26.97 -5.99 5.25
C SER A 73 -26.98 -6.80 3.96
N SER A 74 -27.41 -6.15 2.88
CA SER A 74 -27.19 -6.59 1.52
C SER A 74 -25.72 -7.00 1.40
N GLY A 75 -25.52 -8.28 1.11
CA GLY A 75 -24.25 -8.95 1.25
C GLY A 75 -23.14 -8.24 0.48
N ARG A 76 -22.23 -7.58 1.20
CA ARG A 76 -20.87 -7.46 0.74
C ARG A 76 -20.30 -8.87 0.82
N ARG A 77 -20.25 -9.52 -0.33
CA ARG A 77 -19.62 -10.83 -0.51
C ARG A 77 -18.14 -10.63 -0.18
N THR A 78 -17.78 -10.75 1.10
CA THR A 78 -16.40 -10.92 1.53
C THR A 78 -16.00 -12.25 0.91
N THR A 79 -15.33 -12.18 -0.24
CA THR A 79 -14.56 -13.33 -0.72
C THR A 79 -13.67 -13.72 0.44
N SER A 80 -13.92 -14.91 1.01
CA SER A 80 -13.00 -15.49 1.97
C SER A 80 -11.60 -15.40 1.39
N PRO A 81 -10.57 -15.02 2.16
CA PRO A 81 -9.20 -15.19 1.71
C PRO A 81 -9.07 -16.61 1.15
N ASP A 82 -8.50 -16.76 -0.05
CA ASP A 82 -8.01 -18.07 -0.47
C ASP A 82 -7.08 -18.55 0.64
N GLU A 83 -7.31 -19.73 1.20
CA GLU A 83 -6.51 -20.27 2.32
C GLU A 83 -5.00 -20.26 2.00
N ARG A 84 -4.64 -20.25 0.71
CA ARG A 84 -3.25 -20.13 0.22
C ARG A 84 -2.63 -18.74 0.42
N ASP A 85 -3.41 -17.67 0.53
CA ASP A 85 -2.90 -16.30 0.69
C ASP A 85 -3.06 -15.77 2.13
N THR A 86 -3.65 -16.56 3.04
CA THR A 86 -3.72 -16.25 4.48
C THR A 86 -2.36 -15.79 5.05
N PRO A 87 -1.21 -16.44 4.72
CA PRO A 87 0.07 -16.02 5.27
C PRO A 87 0.54 -14.64 4.79
N ASN A 88 0.10 -14.16 3.63
CA ASN A 88 0.54 -12.87 3.05
C ASN A 88 -0.54 -11.77 3.12
N GLU A 89 -1.72 -12.09 3.65
CA GLU A 89 -2.85 -11.15 3.76
C GLU A 89 -3.38 -11.03 5.19
N VAL A 90 -3.43 -12.14 5.93
CA VAL A 90 -4.02 -12.20 7.27
C VAL A 90 -2.93 -12.16 8.33
N ASP A 91 -1.91 -12.99 8.23
CA ASP A 91 -0.88 -13.10 9.27
C ASP A 91 0.17 -12.00 9.13
N ASP A 92 0.49 -11.65 7.88
CA ASP A 92 1.55 -10.72 7.53
C ASP A 92 1.14 -10.01 6.25
N LEU A 93 0.87 -8.70 6.28
CA LEU A 93 0.56 -7.96 5.05
C LEU A 93 1.84 -7.71 4.27
N VAL A 94 2.20 -8.69 3.44
CA VAL A 94 3.39 -8.62 2.60
C VAL A 94 3.07 -7.70 1.42
N VAL A 95 3.83 -6.60 1.31
CA VAL A 95 3.70 -5.62 0.23
C VAL A 95 4.79 -5.75 -0.83
N MET A 96 5.84 -6.49 -0.50
CA MET A 96 6.96 -6.80 -1.38
C MET A 96 7.47 -8.19 -1.05
N TRP A 97 7.64 -9.00 -2.09
CA TRP A 97 8.24 -10.32 -2.03
C TRP A 97 9.44 -10.34 -2.99
N ALA A 98 10.66 -10.33 -2.44
CA ALA A 98 11.85 -10.06 -3.23
C ALA A 98 13.13 -10.62 -2.60
N ASP A 99 13.84 -11.47 -3.35
CA ASP A 99 15.21 -11.86 -3.04
C ASP A 99 16.23 -10.82 -3.58
N PRO A 100 17.49 -10.83 -3.12
CA PRO A 100 18.55 -10.01 -3.70
C PRO A 100 18.66 -10.19 -5.22
N GLY A 101 18.73 -9.09 -5.96
CA GLY A 101 18.84 -9.09 -7.42
C GLY A 101 17.52 -9.31 -8.17
N THR A 102 16.39 -9.41 -7.48
CA THR A 102 15.06 -9.48 -8.12
C THR A 102 14.48 -8.10 -8.40
N VAL A 103 13.60 -8.01 -9.40
CA VAL A 103 13.00 -6.77 -9.89
C VAL A 103 12.24 -6.03 -8.79
N ALA A 104 11.43 -6.73 -7.99
CA ALA A 104 10.67 -6.08 -6.92
C ALA A 104 11.58 -5.45 -5.84
N ARG A 105 12.83 -5.92 -5.69
CA ARG A 105 13.81 -5.39 -4.73
C ARG A 105 14.21 -3.95 -5.05
N ASP A 106 14.16 -3.58 -6.32
CA ASP A 106 14.51 -2.25 -6.82
C ASP A 106 13.35 -1.24 -6.73
N ALA A 107 12.19 -1.66 -6.19
CA ALA A 107 11.06 -0.76 -6.04
C ALA A 107 11.42 0.42 -5.11
N PRO A 108 10.98 1.65 -5.46
CA PRO A 108 11.43 2.86 -4.78
C PRO A 108 10.79 2.99 -3.40
N TRP A 109 11.58 3.42 -2.41
CA TRP A 109 11.11 3.63 -1.04
C TRP A 109 9.97 4.65 -0.95
N GLN A 110 9.85 5.56 -1.93
CA GLN A 110 8.77 6.53 -2.04
C GLN A 110 7.40 5.86 -2.24
N LEU A 111 7.33 4.58 -2.60
CA LEU A 111 6.06 3.85 -2.56
C LEU A 111 5.57 3.62 -1.12
N ASP A 112 6.43 3.69 -0.11
CA ASP A 112 6.08 3.61 1.31
C ASP A 112 5.60 4.98 1.83
N PRO A 113 4.29 5.15 2.14
CA PRO A 113 3.75 6.39 2.71
C PRO A 113 4.49 6.87 3.96
N SER A 114 4.99 5.95 4.80
CA SER A 114 5.64 6.29 6.08
C SER A 114 7.05 6.87 5.93
N ARG A 115 7.63 6.85 4.73
CA ARG A 115 8.97 7.39 4.46
C ARG A 115 8.92 8.70 3.67
N ARG A 116 7.82 8.95 2.96
CA ARG A 116 7.67 10.11 2.09
C ARG A 116 7.53 11.44 2.83
N PRO A 117 7.99 12.55 2.24
CA PRO A 117 7.57 13.88 2.66
C PRO A 117 6.05 14.07 2.59
N PRO A 118 5.47 14.96 3.41
CA PRO A 118 4.05 15.30 3.30
C PRO A 118 3.71 15.79 1.90
N ARG A 119 2.51 15.46 1.41
CA ARG A 119 2.00 15.83 0.08
C ARG A 119 2.76 15.25 -1.12
N TYR A 120 3.85 14.51 -0.92
CA TYR A 120 4.46 13.73 -2.00
C TYR A 120 3.51 12.63 -2.47
N ARG A 121 3.48 12.39 -3.78
CA ARG A 121 2.65 11.36 -4.42
C ARG A 121 3.50 10.51 -5.35
N THR A 122 3.17 9.24 -5.44
CA THR A 122 3.71 8.35 -6.47
C THR A 122 2.61 7.94 -7.43
N LEU A 123 2.91 7.97 -8.73
CA LEU A 123 2.02 7.54 -9.79
C LEU A 123 2.60 6.28 -10.44
N LEU A 124 1.77 5.28 -10.71
CA LEU A 124 2.09 4.18 -11.60
C LEU A 124 1.54 4.52 -12.98
N VAL A 125 2.44 4.61 -13.96
CA VAL A 125 2.11 4.83 -15.37
C VAL A 125 2.34 3.53 -16.12
N VAL A 126 1.32 3.05 -16.82
CA VAL A 126 1.38 1.87 -17.68
C VAL A 126 1.48 2.33 -19.13
N THR A 127 2.54 1.94 -19.83
CA THR A 127 2.71 2.20 -21.26
C THR A 127 2.51 0.92 -22.07
N ASP A 128 2.77 0.97 -23.37
CA ASP A 128 2.83 -0.19 -24.27
C ASP A 128 4.12 -1.02 -24.11
N ARG A 129 5.14 -0.50 -23.42
CA ARG A 129 6.47 -1.13 -23.34
C ARG A 129 6.97 -1.39 -21.92
N ARG A 130 6.42 -0.69 -20.93
CA ARG A 130 6.91 -0.72 -19.55
C ARG A 130 5.90 -0.17 -18.57
N ILE A 131 6.11 -0.46 -17.30
CA ILE A 131 5.56 0.33 -16.20
C ILE A 131 6.60 1.35 -15.73
N VAL A 132 6.13 2.50 -15.27
CA VAL A 132 6.96 3.58 -14.74
C VAL A 132 6.34 4.06 -13.43
N VAL A 133 7.12 4.08 -12.37
CA VAL A 133 6.75 4.77 -11.13
C VAL A 133 7.36 6.16 -11.18
N VAL A 134 6.49 7.15 -11.06
CA VAL A 134 6.83 8.57 -11.06
C VAL A 134 6.60 9.14 -9.68
N GLY A 135 7.55 9.91 -9.19
CA GLY A 135 7.47 10.71 -7.98
C GLY A 135 7.04 12.13 -8.31
N ARG A 136 6.06 12.65 -7.57
CA ARG A 136 5.56 14.01 -7.74
C ARG A 136 5.54 14.73 -6.40
N PRO A 137 6.38 15.75 -6.20
CA PRO A 137 6.28 16.66 -5.07
C PRO A 137 4.92 17.35 -5.06
N GLY A 138 4.34 17.55 -3.88
CA GLY A 138 3.09 18.30 -3.71
C GLY A 138 3.28 19.48 -2.76
N GLY A 139 2.55 20.57 -2.98
CA GLY A 139 2.61 21.78 -2.16
C GLY A 139 2.78 23.05 -2.99
N LYS A 140 2.76 24.20 -2.31
CA LYS A 140 2.94 25.53 -2.94
C LYS A 140 4.38 25.75 -3.43
N ASP A 141 5.32 24.98 -2.91
CA ASP A 141 6.75 25.03 -3.25
C ASP A 141 7.19 23.85 -4.13
N ALA A 142 6.25 23.19 -4.83
CA ALA A 142 6.59 22.14 -5.76
C ALA A 142 7.39 22.74 -6.93
N VAL A 143 8.71 22.65 -6.86
CA VAL A 143 9.60 22.92 -7.99
C VAL A 143 9.19 21.93 -9.08
N GLU A 144 8.75 22.46 -10.22
CA GLU A 144 8.17 21.68 -11.30
C GLU A 144 9.07 20.49 -11.69
N GLY A 145 8.49 19.30 -11.67
CA GLY A 145 9.16 18.09 -12.15
C GLY A 145 8.52 16.83 -11.60
N GLU A 146 7.99 16.01 -12.50
CA GLU A 146 7.77 14.59 -12.23
C GLU A 146 9.11 13.86 -12.37
N GLU A 147 9.52 13.13 -11.33
CA GLU A 147 10.77 12.36 -11.30
C GLU A 147 10.48 10.90 -11.62
N VAL A 148 11.24 10.30 -12.53
CA VAL A 148 11.13 8.86 -12.78
C VAL A 148 11.92 8.11 -11.71
N LEU A 149 11.20 7.42 -10.82
CA LEU A 149 11.77 6.70 -9.69
C LEU A 149 12.16 5.26 -10.04
N TRP A 150 11.36 4.61 -10.90
CA TRP A 150 11.55 3.21 -11.25
C TRP A 150 10.86 2.88 -12.56
N GLN A 151 11.46 1.98 -13.35
CA GLN A 151 10.93 1.55 -14.63
C GLN A 151 11.16 0.05 -14.79
N VAL A 152 10.13 -0.67 -15.18
CA VAL A 152 10.23 -2.11 -15.46
C VAL A 152 9.75 -2.39 -16.87
N PRO A 153 10.63 -2.91 -17.76
CA PRO A 153 10.23 -3.37 -19.07
C PRO A 153 9.10 -4.38 -19.00
N ARG A 154 8.21 -4.33 -19.98
CA ARG A 154 7.07 -5.25 -20.07
C ARG A 154 7.51 -6.73 -20.03
N SER A 155 8.64 -7.05 -20.65
CA SER A 155 9.18 -8.41 -20.70
C SER A 155 9.47 -9.02 -19.33
N LEU A 156 9.62 -8.20 -18.29
CA LEU A 156 9.86 -8.65 -16.91
C LEU A 156 8.59 -8.80 -16.07
N ILE A 157 7.43 -8.44 -16.61
CA ILE A 157 6.14 -8.58 -15.90
C ILE A 157 5.54 -9.95 -16.27
N ALA A 158 5.32 -10.83 -15.30
CA ALA A 158 4.68 -12.11 -15.54
C ALA A 158 3.16 -11.95 -15.69
N HIS A 159 2.52 -11.33 -14.70
CA HIS A 159 1.09 -11.00 -14.71
C HIS A 159 0.79 -9.97 -13.61
N ALA A 160 -0.43 -9.45 -13.59
CA ALA A 160 -0.96 -8.67 -12.48
C ALA A 160 -2.33 -9.23 -12.07
N GLU A 161 -2.70 -9.01 -10.82
CA GLU A 161 -3.99 -9.42 -10.29
C GLU A 161 -4.55 -8.34 -9.37
N VAL A 162 -5.88 -8.22 -9.36
CA VAL A 162 -6.60 -7.41 -8.37
C VAL A 162 -6.79 -8.24 -7.11
N ARG A 163 -6.44 -7.67 -5.96
CA ARG A 163 -6.59 -8.30 -4.65
C ARG A 163 -7.70 -7.59 -3.86
N PRO A 164 -8.73 -8.33 -3.41
CA PRO A 164 -9.89 -7.74 -2.71
C PRO A 164 -9.57 -7.26 -1.28
N PHE A 165 -8.29 -7.22 -0.88
CA PHE A 165 -7.86 -7.10 0.51
C PHE A 165 -7.09 -5.80 0.84
N GLY A 166 -7.55 -4.65 0.33
CA GLY A 166 -6.86 -3.36 0.45
C GLY A 166 -7.52 -2.35 1.40
N GLY A 167 -7.72 -2.70 2.67
CA GLY A 167 -8.12 -1.71 3.71
C GLY A 167 -9.35 -0.86 3.35
N ALA A 168 -9.37 0.39 3.83
CA ALA A 168 -10.47 1.35 3.58
C ALA A 168 -10.44 1.99 2.18
N ASP A 169 -9.32 1.85 1.45
CA ASP A 169 -9.00 2.66 0.27
C ASP A 169 -9.30 1.97 -1.08
N GLY A 170 -9.67 0.69 -1.09
CA GLY A 170 -10.14 0.00 -2.29
C GLY A 170 -9.46 -1.34 -2.54
N GLU A 171 -9.43 -1.76 -3.80
CA GLU A 171 -8.76 -3.01 -4.21
C GLU A 171 -7.28 -2.74 -4.51
N ASP A 172 -6.42 -3.66 -4.09
CA ASP A 172 -4.99 -3.60 -4.35
C ASP A 172 -4.65 -4.20 -5.71
N LEU A 173 -3.57 -3.73 -6.31
CA LEU A 173 -2.92 -4.31 -7.46
C LEU A 173 -1.68 -5.08 -7.01
N ARG A 174 -1.62 -6.39 -7.26
CA ARG A 174 -0.39 -7.16 -7.13
C ARG A 174 0.23 -7.35 -8.51
N ILE A 175 1.50 -6.97 -8.68
CA ILE A 175 2.25 -7.12 -9.92
C ILE A 175 3.31 -8.19 -9.69
N HIS A 176 3.23 -9.28 -10.46
CA HIS A 176 4.18 -10.38 -10.43
C HIS A 176 5.20 -10.22 -11.55
N PHE A 177 6.47 -10.42 -11.22
CA PHE A 177 7.59 -10.36 -12.16
C PHE A 177 8.03 -11.76 -12.58
N THR A 178 8.78 -11.84 -13.68
CA THR A 178 9.22 -13.13 -14.27
C THR A 178 10.26 -13.87 -13.44
N ASP A 179 10.90 -13.19 -12.49
CA ASP A 179 11.83 -13.77 -11.51
C ASP A 179 11.14 -14.31 -10.24
N GLY A 180 9.80 -14.31 -10.20
CA GLY A 180 9.01 -14.78 -9.07
C GLY A 180 8.82 -13.73 -7.96
N SER A 181 9.45 -12.56 -8.07
CA SER A 181 9.23 -11.45 -7.16
C SER A 181 7.93 -10.71 -7.46
N TRP A 182 7.38 -9.99 -6.47
CA TRP A 182 6.17 -9.20 -6.67
C TRP A 182 6.07 -8.01 -5.72
N VAL A 183 5.27 -7.01 -6.13
CA VAL A 183 4.88 -5.86 -5.29
C VAL A 183 3.36 -5.75 -5.22
N ARG A 184 2.85 -5.23 -4.10
CA ARG A 184 1.43 -4.98 -3.86
C ARG A 184 1.18 -3.49 -3.61
N LEU A 185 0.32 -2.91 -4.44
CA LEU A 185 0.08 -1.48 -4.52
C LEU A 185 -1.39 -1.16 -4.30
N ALA A 186 -1.69 -0.25 -3.38
CA ALA A 186 -3.03 0.31 -3.23
C ALA A 186 -3.38 1.19 -4.44
N ASN A 187 -4.68 1.35 -4.70
CA ASN A 187 -5.28 2.23 -5.71
C ASN A 187 -4.92 1.92 -7.18
N GLY A 188 -4.23 0.80 -7.43
CA GLY A 188 -3.80 0.40 -8.77
C GLY A 188 -4.76 -0.52 -9.52
N ALA A 189 -5.86 -0.99 -8.91
CA ALA A 189 -6.67 -2.07 -9.46
C ALA A 189 -7.17 -1.82 -10.90
N THR A 190 -7.52 -0.57 -11.25
CA THR A 190 -8.00 -0.26 -12.60
C THR A 190 -6.92 -0.39 -13.68
N LEU A 191 -5.63 -0.36 -13.29
CA LEU A 191 -4.50 -0.60 -14.17
C LEU A 191 -4.30 -2.08 -14.50
N CYS A 192 -4.91 -3.00 -13.73
CA CYS A 192 -4.75 -4.45 -13.93
C CYS A 192 -5.13 -4.87 -15.36
N LYS A 193 -6.25 -4.35 -15.88
CA LYS A 193 -6.69 -4.62 -17.26
C LYS A 193 -5.64 -4.29 -18.33
N HIS A 194 -4.84 -3.24 -18.10
CA HIS A 194 -3.77 -2.85 -19.02
C HIS A 194 -2.58 -3.82 -18.91
N LEU A 195 -2.29 -4.31 -17.70
CA LEU A 195 -1.25 -5.30 -17.40
C LEU A 195 -1.61 -6.73 -17.86
N GLU A 196 -2.89 -7.07 -17.92
CA GLU A 196 -3.39 -8.34 -18.46
C GLU A 196 -3.46 -8.35 -19.98
N ALA A 197 -3.95 -7.27 -20.61
CA ALA A 197 -4.01 -7.12 -22.07
C ALA A 197 -2.64 -7.28 -22.74
N PHE A 198 -1.61 -7.01 -21.96
CA PHE A 198 -0.21 -7.11 -22.25
C PHE A 198 0.27 -8.55 -22.53
N ARG A 199 -0.55 -9.59 -22.31
CA ARG A 199 -0.23 -11.02 -22.57
C ARG A 199 -0.61 -11.53 -23.97
N ARG A 200 -1.25 -10.70 -24.79
CA ARG A 200 -1.60 -11.04 -26.18
C ARG A 200 -0.54 -10.53 -27.14
#